data_AF-A0A4V2STI3-F1
#
_entry.id   AF-A0A4V2STI3-F1
#
_cell.length_a   1.000
_cell.length_b   1.000
_cell.length_c   1.000
_cell.angle_alpha   90.00
_cell.angle_beta   90.00
_cell.angle_gamma   90.00
#
_symmetry.space_group_name_H-M   'P 1'
#
loop_
_entity.id
_entity.type
_entity.pdbx_description
1 polymer ?
#
loop_
_entity_poly.entity_id
_entity_poly.type
_entity_poly.pdbx_seq_one_letter_code
_entity_poly.pdbx_strand_id
1 'polypeptide(L)'
;MTAALAEQEWTAREAAHFRRIRAWTGPHRARQAAGRTHPILDFLFTYYPHRPSLLERWHPGTTHLLAGTAARRFLSRPGYRQYGELVGLDPVAFTESRRRTARFIHGLLTATAERPARLNCFGMHEWAMVYRTEDVRHTALPLRLGRQHTDDLVERLPIRCSHADAFRFFSAPARPLNSHQPTREQQVELEQPGCLHANMDLYKWAAKLAPFVTAELTADCFELAAEIRILDMRAGPYDLSAYGYSAVPIETTEGRAHYAAEQAAFARRAAPLRSALIEACESLLHWSSAQP
;
A
#
# COMPACT_ATOMS: atom_id res chain seq x y z
N MET A 1 -7.86 -21.74 -14.33
CA MET A 1 -7.05 -22.95 -14.58
C MET A 1 -5.66 -22.70 -14.03
N THR A 2 -5.10 -23.63 -13.27
CA THR A 2 -3.74 -23.51 -12.74
C THR A 2 -2.74 -24.06 -13.77
N ALA A 3 -1.77 -23.27 -14.19
CA ALA A 3 -0.79 -23.67 -15.21
C ALA A 3 0.53 -24.16 -14.58
N ALA A 4 1.23 -25.10 -15.22
CA ALA A 4 2.57 -25.49 -14.79
C ALA A 4 3.61 -24.47 -15.28
N LEU A 5 4.48 -23.98 -14.38
CA LEU A 5 5.67 -23.18 -14.72
C LEU A 5 6.90 -24.07 -14.74
N ALA A 6 7.64 -24.02 -15.85
CA ALA A 6 8.90 -24.74 -15.99
C ALA A 6 9.96 -24.25 -14.98
N GLU A 7 10.88 -25.14 -14.58
CA GLU A 7 11.90 -24.83 -13.57
C GLU A 7 12.71 -23.57 -13.92
N GLN A 8 13.17 -23.48 -15.17
CA GLN A 8 13.93 -22.34 -15.66
C GLN A 8 13.12 -21.03 -15.62
N GLU A 9 11.82 -21.10 -15.87
CA GLU A 9 10.97 -19.92 -15.91
C GLU A 9 10.72 -19.37 -14.50
N TRP A 10 10.27 -20.22 -13.57
CA TRP A 10 9.97 -19.73 -12.22
C TRP A 10 11.22 -19.34 -11.45
N THR A 11 12.37 -20.00 -11.67
CA THR A 11 13.65 -19.59 -11.06
C THR A 11 14.10 -18.21 -11.57
N ALA A 12 13.93 -17.94 -12.87
CA ALA A 12 14.21 -16.63 -13.44
C ALA A 12 13.29 -15.54 -12.86
N ARG A 13 11.98 -15.82 -12.72
CA ARG A 13 11.02 -14.91 -12.08
C ARG A 13 11.36 -14.66 -10.61
N GLU A 14 11.71 -15.69 -9.84
CA GLU A 14 12.14 -15.52 -8.45
C GLU A 14 13.39 -14.63 -8.34
N ALA A 15 14.40 -14.88 -9.17
CA ALA A 15 15.63 -14.09 -9.14
C ALA A 15 15.36 -12.63 -9.55
N ALA A 16 14.48 -12.39 -10.52
CA ALA A 16 14.07 -11.05 -10.92
C ALA A 16 13.31 -10.33 -9.79
N HIS A 17 12.34 -11.00 -9.15
CA HIS A 17 11.59 -10.48 -8.02
C HIS A 17 12.50 -10.12 -6.84
N PHE A 18 13.43 -11.00 -6.51
CA PHE A 18 14.40 -10.74 -5.44
C PHE A 18 15.22 -9.47 -5.75
N ARG A 19 15.79 -9.34 -6.95
CA ARG A 19 16.54 -8.13 -7.34
C ARG A 19 15.68 -6.86 -7.29
N ARG A 20 14.45 -6.93 -7.82
CA ARG A 20 13.48 -5.84 -7.85
C ARG A 20 13.20 -5.31 -6.45
N ILE A 21 12.82 -6.19 -5.52
CA ILE A 21 12.53 -5.80 -4.13
C ILE A 21 13.79 -5.41 -3.37
N ARG A 22 14.93 -6.04 -3.66
CA ARG A 22 16.19 -5.76 -2.97
C ARG A 22 16.67 -4.32 -3.17
N ALA A 23 16.31 -3.68 -4.28
CA ALA A 23 16.56 -2.26 -4.51
C ALA A 23 15.94 -1.36 -3.43
N TRP A 24 14.86 -1.80 -2.79
CA TRP A 24 14.15 -1.05 -1.73
C TRP A 24 14.54 -1.50 -0.33
N THR A 25 14.58 -2.82 -0.11
CA THR A 25 14.87 -3.40 1.22
C THR A 25 16.35 -3.34 1.56
N GLY A 26 17.25 -3.27 0.57
CA GLY A 26 18.69 -3.12 0.77
C GLY A 26 19.04 -1.81 1.47
N PRO A 27 18.70 -0.64 0.89
CA PRO A 27 18.89 0.65 1.53
C PRO A 27 18.22 0.76 2.90
N HIS A 28 17.02 0.19 3.06
CA HIS A 28 16.33 0.16 4.36
C HIS A 28 17.14 -0.60 5.42
N ARG A 29 17.64 -1.80 5.12
CA ARG A 29 18.51 -2.56 6.05
C ARG A 29 19.81 -1.83 6.37
N ALA A 30 20.42 -1.17 5.37
CA ALA A 30 21.64 -0.39 5.57
C ALA A 30 21.41 0.82 6.50
N ARG A 31 20.25 1.48 6.40
CA ARG A 31 19.86 2.55 7.33
C ARG A 31 19.67 2.02 8.76
N GLN A 32 18.92 0.93 8.91
CA GLN A 32 18.68 0.27 10.21
C GLN A 32 20.00 -0.15 10.89
N ALA A 33 20.91 -0.79 10.14
CA ALA A 33 22.21 -1.20 10.67
C ALA A 33 23.09 -0.02 11.12
N ALA A 34 22.90 1.15 10.49
CA ALA A 34 23.61 2.38 10.84
C ALA A 34 22.86 3.25 11.86
N GLY A 35 21.74 2.79 12.43
CA GLY A 35 20.91 3.58 13.34
C GLY A 35 20.29 4.84 12.70
N ARG A 36 20.18 4.87 11.37
CA ARG A 36 19.61 6.00 10.61
C ARG A 36 18.16 5.71 10.23
N THR A 37 17.37 6.78 10.10
CA THR A 37 15.98 6.72 9.64
C THR A 37 15.78 7.57 8.39
N HIS A 38 14.80 7.20 7.56
CA HIS A 38 14.34 7.98 6.41
C HIS A 38 12.82 8.18 6.53
N PRO A 39 12.34 9.43 6.65
CA PRO A 39 10.95 9.72 7.03
C PRO A 39 9.92 9.25 5.99
N ILE A 40 10.31 9.21 4.71
CA ILE A 40 9.46 8.73 3.61
C ILE A 40 9.59 7.21 3.41
N LEU A 41 10.79 6.72 3.08
CA LEU A 41 10.99 5.32 2.65
C LEU A 41 10.82 4.29 3.77
N ASP A 42 11.18 4.61 5.02
CA ASP A 42 11.04 3.65 6.12
C ASP A 42 9.58 3.49 6.57
N PHE A 43 8.70 4.44 6.21
CA PHE A 43 7.26 4.33 6.45
C PHE A 43 6.69 3.02 5.90
N LEU A 44 7.07 2.63 4.68
CA LEU A 44 6.52 1.43 4.02
C LEU A 44 6.80 0.13 4.78
N PHE A 45 7.86 0.08 5.59
CA PHE A 45 8.27 -1.10 6.34
C PHE A 45 7.87 -1.05 7.83
N THR A 46 7.47 0.13 8.31
CA THR A 46 7.08 0.35 9.71
C THR A 46 5.56 0.46 9.86
N TYR A 47 4.90 1.12 8.92
CA TYR A 47 3.46 1.31 8.92
C TYR A 47 2.72 0.07 8.44
N TYR A 48 3.20 -0.54 7.35
CA TYR A 48 2.64 -1.80 6.87
C TYR A 48 3.33 -2.97 7.58
N PRO A 49 2.59 -3.86 8.28
CA PRO A 49 3.16 -4.94 9.07
C PRO A 49 3.62 -6.11 8.19
N HIS A 50 4.45 -5.83 7.18
CA HIS A 50 5.00 -6.82 6.26
C HIS A 50 6.53 -6.78 6.30
N ARG A 51 7.12 -7.89 6.75
CA ARG A 51 8.58 -7.96 6.94
C ARG A 51 9.29 -7.82 5.59
N PRO A 52 10.39 -7.04 5.48
CA PRO A 52 11.17 -6.92 4.26
C PRO A 52 11.60 -8.27 3.65
N SER A 53 11.96 -9.25 4.50
CA SER A 53 12.36 -10.60 4.05
C SER A 53 11.22 -11.42 3.46
N LEU A 54 9.96 -11.15 3.88
CA LEU A 54 8.80 -11.75 3.24
C LEU A 54 8.51 -11.10 1.90
N LEU A 55 8.77 -9.78 1.75
CA LEU A 55 8.55 -9.08 0.48
C LEU A 55 9.55 -9.54 -0.59
N GLU A 56 10.79 -9.81 -0.18
CA GLU A 56 11.83 -10.37 -1.06
C GLU A 56 11.53 -11.81 -1.51
N ARG A 57 10.62 -12.51 -0.84
CA ARG A 57 10.32 -13.92 -1.11
C ARG A 57 9.30 -14.04 -2.25
N TRP A 58 9.72 -14.63 -3.35
CA TRP A 58 8.84 -14.94 -4.46
C TRP A 58 7.88 -16.10 -4.17
N HIS A 59 6.67 -16.00 -4.72
CA HIS A 59 5.64 -17.04 -4.73
C HIS A 59 4.77 -16.90 -6.00
N PRO A 60 4.34 -18.02 -6.61
CA PRO A 60 3.55 -18.01 -7.85
C PRO A 60 2.08 -17.61 -7.69
N GLY A 61 1.58 -17.46 -6.45
CA GLY A 61 0.14 -17.37 -6.20
C GLY A 61 -0.59 -18.69 -6.46
N THR A 62 -1.92 -18.64 -6.56
CA THR A 62 -2.77 -19.81 -6.84
C THR A 62 -2.87 -20.17 -8.32
N THR A 63 -2.32 -19.33 -9.20
CA THR A 63 -2.45 -19.45 -10.66
C THR A 63 -1.45 -20.41 -11.29
N HIS A 64 -0.39 -20.80 -10.58
CA HIS A 64 0.61 -21.72 -11.11
C HIS A 64 1.07 -22.81 -10.13
N LEU A 65 1.42 -23.97 -10.71
CA LEU A 65 2.20 -25.01 -10.06
C LEU A 65 3.63 -24.99 -10.60
N LEU A 66 4.62 -25.31 -9.77
CA LEU A 66 6.03 -25.25 -10.10
C LEU A 66 6.54 -26.63 -10.49
N ALA A 67 7.12 -26.75 -11.68
CA ALA A 67 7.79 -27.97 -12.13
C ALA A 67 9.27 -28.00 -11.71
N GLY A 68 9.85 -29.21 -11.74
CA GLY A 68 11.27 -29.43 -11.54
C GLY A 68 11.66 -29.70 -10.08
N THR A 69 12.82 -30.35 -9.90
CA THR A 69 13.29 -30.80 -8.58
C THR A 69 13.52 -29.64 -7.62
N ALA A 70 13.91 -28.46 -8.12
CA ALA A 70 14.14 -27.28 -7.30
C ALA A 70 12.85 -26.76 -6.65
N ALA A 71 11.67 -27.12 -7.18
CA ALA A 71 10.38 -26.75 -6.60
C ALA A 71 10.14 -27.39 -5.22
N ARG A 72 10.79 -28.53 -4.91
CA ARG A 72 10.66 -29.23 -3.62
C ARG A 72 11.02 -28.35 -2.42
N ARG A 73 11.86 -27.32 -2.58
CA ARG A 73 12.18 -26.38 -1.49
C ARG A 73 10.97 -25.57 -1.02
N PHE A 74 9.92 -25.41 -1.85
CA PHE A 74 8.68 -24.77 -1.44
C PHE A 74 7.89 -25.60 -0.43
N LEU A 75 8.06 -26.93 -0.39
CA LEU A 75 7.39 -27.81 0.57
C LEU A 75 7.79 -27.54 2.03
N SER A 76 8.94 -26.88 2.25
CA SER A 76 9.34 -26.37 3.58
C SER A 76 8.55 -25.14 4.03
N ARG A 77 7.81 -24.50 3.11
CA ARG A 77 7.03 -23.30 3.37
C ARG A 77 5.59 -23.69 3.72
N PRO A 78 4.97 -23.07 4.74
CA PRO A 78 3.58 -23.35 5.09
C PRO A 78 2.64 -23.14 3.90
N GLY A 79 1.70 -24.09 3.73
CA GLY A 79 0.65 -24.01 2.74
C GLY A 79 1.03 -24.48 1.32
N TYR A 80 2.23 -25.03 1.12
CA TYR A 80 2.60 -25.69 -0.14
C TYR A 80 2.45 -27.21 -0.05
N ARG A 81 2.07 -27.81 -1.17
CA ARG A 81 1.89 -29.25 -1.33
C ARG A 81 2.42 -29.73 -2.69
N GLN A 82 2.79 -31.00 -2.74
CA GLN A 82 3.16 -31.70 -3.96
C GLN A 82 1.93 -32.27 -4.69
N TYR A 83 1.88 -32.08 -6.00
CA TYR A 83 0.88 -32.56 -6.95
C TYR A 83 1.58 -33.33 -8.07
N GLY A 84 1.77 -34.64 -7.90
CA GLY A 84 2.63 -35.42 -8.78
C GLY A 84 4.06 -34.87 -8.79
N GLU A 85 4.57 -34.47 -9.96
CA GLU A 85 5.89 -33.85 -10.11
C GLU A 85 5.90 -32.32 -9.92
N LEU A 86 4.75 -31.73 -9.60
CA LEU A 86 4.59 -30.29 -9.42
C LEU A 86 4.46 -29.90 -7.95
N VAL A 87 4.79 -28.66 -7.60
CA VAL A 87 4.60 -28.09 -6.25
C VAL A 87 3.83 -26.78 -6.33
N GLY A 88 2.81 -26.60 -5.49
CA GLY A 88 2.03 -25.36 -5.46
C GLY A 88 1.30 -25.16 -4.14
N LEU A 89 0.51 -24.09 -4.05
CA LEU A 89 -0.27 -23.81 -2.85
C LEU A 89 -1.41 -24.83 -2.70
N ASP A 90 -1.60 -25.31 -1.48
CA ASP A 90 -2.69 -26.21 -1.12
C ASP A 90 -3.98 -25.41 -0.88
N PRO A 91 -5.09 -25.71 -1.58
CA PRO A 91 -6.38 -25.11 -1.29
C PRO A 91 -6.81 -25.23 0.17
N VAL A 92 -6.40 -26.29 0.89
CA VAL A 92 -6.67 -26.47 2.33
C VAL A 92 -5.99 -25.39 3.17
N ALA A 93 -4.88 -24.81 2.69
CA ALA A 93 -4.22 -23.69 3.35
C ALA A 93 -5.01 -22.38 3.27
N PHE A 94 -5.99 -22.27 2.36
CA PHE A 94 -6.91 -21.14 2.26
C PHE A 94 -8.09 -21.29 3.21
N THR A 95 -7.79 -21.14 4.49
CA THR A 95 -8.76 -21.29 5.58
C THR A 95 -9.92 -20.30 5.47
N GLU A 96 -11.02 -20.57 6.20
CA GLU A 96 -12.17 -19.65 6.26
C GLU A 96 -11.77 -18.24 6.73
N SER A 97 -10.77 -18.12 7.62
CA SER A 97 -10.23 -16.81 8.02
C SER A 97 -9.62 -16.03 6.85
N ARG A 98 -8.87 -16.72 5.97
CA ARG A 98 -8.33 -16.13 4.73
C ARG A 98 -9.44 -15.79 3.75
N ARG A 99 -10.46 -16.65 3.63
CA ARG A 99 -11.65 -16.41 2.79
C ARG A 99 -12.44 -15.18 3.23
N ARG A 100 -12.64 -14.96 4.54
CA ARG A 100 -13.23 -13.73 5.08
C ARG A 100 -12.40 -12.48 4.76
N THR A 101 -11.07 -12.60 4.85
CA THR A 101 -10.15 -11.50 4.49
C THR A 101 -10.27 -11.15 3.01
N ALA A 102 -10.28 -12.15 2.12
CA ALA A 102 -10.47 -11.93 0.69
C ALA A 102 -11.84 -11.32 0.37
N ARG A 103 -12.91 -11.76 1.05
CA ARG A 103 -14.26 -11.19 0.88
C ARG A 103 -14.33 -9.71 1.28
N PHE A 104 -13.70 -9.36 2.40
CA PHE A 104 -13.60 -7.97 2.83
C PHE A 104 -12.82 -7.12 1.82
N ILE A 105 -11.66 -7.60 1.38
CA ILE A 105 -10.82 -6.87 0.42
C ILE A 105 -11.55 -6.72 -0.91
N HIS A 106 -12.18 -7.77 -1.42
CA HIS A 106 -13.01 -7.73 -2.63
C HIS A 106 -14.08 -6.64 -2.54
N GLY A 107 -14.94 -6.70 -1.51
CA GLY A 107 -16.01 -5.72 -1.34
C GLY A 107 -15.51 -4.28 -1.21
N LEU A 108 -14.41 -4.07 -0.46
CA LEU A 108 -13.79 -2.75 -0.32
C LEU A 108 -13.27 -2.20 -1.65
N LEU A 109 -12.50 -3.01 -2.38
CA LEU A 109 -11.86 -2.57 -3.62
C LEU A 109 -12.87 -2.38 -4.74
N THR A 110 -13.88 -3.24 -4.86
CA THR A 110 -14.98 -3.08 -5.82
C THR A 110 -15.76 -1.80 -5.56
N ALA A 111 -16.22 -1.57 -4.32
CA ALA A 111 -16.94 -0.34 -3.96
C ALA A 111 -16.09 0.92 -4.19
N THR A 112 -14.78 0.84 -3.96
CA THR A 112 -13.85 1.95 -4.24
C THR A 112 -13.71 2.20 -5.75
N ALA A 113 -13.66 1.15 -6.56
CA ALA A 113 -13.49 1.26 -8.02
C ALA A 113 -14.70 1.90 -8.71
N GLU A 114 -15.91 1.69 -8.18
CA GLU A 114 -17.17 2.18 -8.74
C GLU A 114 -17.42 3.68 -8.51
N ARG A 115 -16.62 4.32 -7.64
CA ARG A 115 -16.81 5.73 -7.28
C ARG A 115 -16.01 6.69 -8.17
N PRO A 116 -16.49 7.92 -8.39
CA PRO A 116 -15.68 8.95 -9.00
C PRO A 116 -14.49 9.32 -8.09
N ALA A 117 -13.33 9.52 -8.70
CA ALA A 117 -12.14 9.98 -7.98
C ALA A 117 -12.34 11.42 -7.47
N ARG A 118 -12.07 11.65 -6.18
CA ARG A 118 -12.01 13.00 -5.58
C ARG A 118 -10.56 13.45 -5.52
N LEU A 119 -10.27 14.58 -6.17
CA LEU A 119 -8.92 15.11 -6.39
C LEU A 119 -8.65 16.43 -5.62
N ASN A 120 -9.39 16.65 -4.54
CA ASN A 120 -9.40 17.91 -3.80
C ASN A 120 -9.09 17.73 -2.30
N CYS A 121 -8.34 16.68 -1.94
CA CYS A 121 -7.87 16.49 -0.57
C CYS A 121 -6.60 17.30 -0.27
N PHE A 122 -5.76 17.55 -1.28
CA PHE A 122 -4.55 18.37 -1.22
C PHE A 122 -3.56 18.02 -0.08
N GLY A 123 -3.52 16.75 0.35
CA GLY A 123 -2.64 16.33 1.45
C GLY A 123 -3.05 16.87 2.83
N MET A 124 -4.20 17.54 2.97
CA MET A 124 -4.62 18.22 4.20
C MET A 124 -4.70 17.32 5.44
N HIS A 125 -4.73 15.99 5.26
CA HIS A 125 -4.61 15.05 6.37
C HIS A 125 -3.29 15.18 7.13
N GLU A 126 -2.14 15.42 6.47
CA GLU A 126 -0.85 15.60 7.17
C GLU A 126 -0.83 16.91 7.96
N TRP A 127 -1.49 17.96 7.46
CA TRP A 127 -1.64 19.24 8.14
C TRP A 127 -2.55 19.14 9.36
N ALA A 128 -3.65 18.38 9.24
CA ALA A 128 -4.57 18.08 10.33
C ALA A 128 -3.91 17.27 11.47
N MET A 129 -2.88 16.48 11.18
CA MET A 129 -2.15 15.74 12.21
C MET A 129 -1.33 16.65 13.14
N VAL A 130 -0.90 17.82 12.65
CA VAL A 130 -0.02 18.76 13.40
C VAL A 130 -0.73 20.03 13.87
N TYR A 131 -2.01 20.20 13.52
CA TYR A 131 -2.80 21.37 13.86
C TYR A 131 -2.98 21.55 15.37
N ARG A 132 -2.58 22.72 15.90
CA ARG A 132 -2.72 23.10 17.32
C ARG A 132 -2.32 22.00 18.31
N THR A 133 -1.21 21.32 18.04
CA THR A 133 -0.67 20.28 18.92
C THR A 133 0.85 20.36 19.00
N GLU A 134 1.37 20.05 20.20
CA GLU A 134 2.80 19.83 20.43
C GLU A 134 3.20 18.37 20.19
N ASP A 135 2.23 17.44 20.18
CA ASP A 135 2.43 16.03 19.87
C ASP A 135 2.47 15.81 18.35
N VAL A 136 3.67 16.00 17.78
CA VAL A 136 3.92 15.89 16.34
C VAL A 136 4.53 14.53 16.01
N ARG A 137 3.85 13.73 15.20
CA ARG A 137 4.30 12.37 14.82
C ARG A 137 5.68 12.32 14.17
N HIS A 138 6.03 13.36 13.42
CA HIS A 138 7.33 13.53 12.78
C HIS A 138 8.17 14.58 13.54
N THR A 139 8.41 14.38 14.84
CA THR A 139 9.19 15.30 15.69
C THR A 139 10.56 15.69 15.13
N ALA A 140 11.15 14.82 14.31
CA ALA A 140 12.46 15.04 13.69
C ALA A 140 12.43 15.96 12.46
N LEU A 141 11.24 16.31 11.94
CA LEU A 141 11.11 17.17 10.76
C LEU A 141 10.56 18.55 11.14
N PRO A 142 11.25 19.64 10.79
CA PRO A 142 10.74 20.98 11.03
C PRO A 142 9.54 21.28 10.12
N LEU A 143 8.64 22.15 10.59
CA LEU A 143 7.52 22.63 9.78
C LEU A 143 8.00 23.70 8.82
N ARG A 144 7.75 23.53 7.52
CA ARG A 144 8.27 24.42 6.46
C ARG A 144 7.68 25.83 6.48
N LEU A 145 6.50 26.02 7.08
CA LEU A 145 5.83 27.33 7.24
C LEU A 145 5.85 27.84 8.69
N GLY A 146 6.41 27.08 9.63
CA GLY A 146 6.24 27.30 11.07
C GLY A 146 4.83 26.99 11.57
N ARG A 147 4.63 27.02 12.89
CA ARG A 147 3.37 26.61 13.53
C ARG A 147 2.19 27.50 13.13
N GLN A 148 2.33 28.81 13.26
CA GLN A 148 1.22 29.75 13.01
C GLN A 148 0.65 29.62 11.59
N HIS A 149 1.50 29.68 10.55
CA HIS A 149 1.03 29.57 9.17
C HIS A 149 0.51 28.17 8.82
N THR A 150 0.99 27.13 9.50
CA THR A 150 0.44 25.76 9.37
C THR A 150 -0.99 25.72 9.89
N ASP A 151 -1.23 26.29 11.08
CA ASP A 151 -2.57 26.38 11.67
C ASP A 151 -3.49 27.25 10.81
N ASP A 152 -3.03 28.42 10.36
CA ASP A 152 -3.80 29.31 9.47
C ASP A 152 -4.19 28.61 8.16
N LEU A 153 -3.37 27.69 7.66
CA LEU A 153 -3.70 26.93 6.44
C LEU A 153 -4.80 25.90 6.69
N VAL A 154 -4.75 25.21 7.83
CA VAL A 154 -5.78 24.25 8.26
C VAL A 154 -7.13 24.94 8.45
N GLU A 155 -7.15 26.17 8.94
CA GLU A 155 -8.38 26.95 9.12
C GLU A 155 -8.96 27.47 7.80
N ARG A 156 -8.12 27.74 6.79
CA ARG A 156 -8.54 28.30 5.49
C ARG A 156 -8.91 27.26 4.45
N LEU A 157 -8.25 26.10 4.44
CA LEU A 157 -8.48 25.06 3.43
C LEU A 157 -9.42 23.96 3.94
N PRO A 158 -10.39 23.51 3.12
CA PRO A 158 -11.30 22.46 3.54
C PRO A 158 -10.57 21.11 3.70
N ILE A 159 -10.81 20.44 4.83
CA ILE A 159 -10.32 19.08 5.06
C ILE A 159 -11.40 18.09 4.62
N ARG A 160 -11.04 17.21 3.68
CA ARG A 160 -11.97 16.28 3.01
C ARG A 160 -11.47 14.83 3.05
N CYS A 161 -10.71 14.49 4.08
CA CYS A 161 -10.15 13.15 4.22
C CYS A 161 -11.28 12.14 4.44
N SER A 162 -11.37 11.13 3.57
CA SER A 162 -12.32 10.03 3.69
C SER A 162 -11.69 8.72 4.14
N HIS A 163 -10.37 8.71 4.37
CA HIS A 163 -9.60 7.51 4.68
C HIS A 163 -9.46 7.31 6.20
N ALA A 164 -10.08 6.24 6.71
CA ALA A 164 -10.18 5.96 8.14
C ALA A 164 -8.81 5.81 8.84
N ASP A 165 -7.83 5.16 8.20
CA ASP A 165 -6.53 4.95 8.84
C ASP A 165 -5.73 6.27 8.97
N ALA A 166 -5.87 7.21 8.02
CA ALA A 166 -5.27 8.53 8.13
C ALA A 166 -5.98 9.40 9.19
N PHE A 167 -7.32 9.37 9.19
CA PHE A 167 -8.14 10.19 10.09
C PHE A 167 -7.86 9.93 11.58
N ARG A 168 -7.52 8.69 11.95
CA ARG A 168 -7.17 8.32 13.33
C ARG A 168 -6.03 9.13 13.93
N PHE A 169 -5.15 9.68 13.09
CA PHE A 169 -3.99 10.48 13.51
C PHE A 169 -4.24 11.97 13.58
N PHE A 170 -5.43 12.45 13.23
CA PHE A 170 -5.75 13.87 13.32
C PHE A 170 -5.64 14.34 14.77
N SER A 171 -5.10 15.55 14.95
CA SER A 171 -5.13 16.20 16.24
C SER A 171 -6.58 16.38 16.70
N ALA A 172 -6.82 16.36 18.02
CA ALA A 172 -8.14 16.58 18.58
C ALA A 172 -8.86 17.83 18.01
N PRO A 173 -8.21 19.00 17.89
CA PRO A 173 -8.87 20.19 17.32
C PRO A 173 -9.09 20.12 15.79
N ALA A 174 -8.37 19.28 15.04
CA ALA A 174 -8.57 19.16 13.58
C ALA A 174 -9.74 18.23 13.20
N ARG A 175 -10.07 17.26 14.06
CA ARG A 175 -11.16 16.30 13.83
C ARG A 175 -12.50 16.93 13.43
N PRO A 176 -13.04 17.95 14.14
CA PRO A 176 -14.31 18.57 13.77
C PRO A 176 -14.25 19.38 12.46
N LEU A 177 -13.06 19.73 11.97
CA LEU A 177 -12.88 20.48 10.71
C LEU A 177 -12.96 19.58 9.47
N ASN A 178 -12.88 18.26 9.63
CA ASN A 178 -12.99 17.33 8.52
C ASN A 178 -14.45 17.18 8.06
N SER A 179 -14.66 17.22 6.75
CA SER A 179 -15.99 17.08 6.12
C SER A 179 -16.65 15.73 6.39
N HIS A 180 -15.86 14.75 6.84
CA HIS A 180 -16.30 13.41 7.18
C HIS A 180 -15.74 13.03 8.55
N GLN A 181 -16.32 12.00 9.18
CA GLN A 181 -15.79 11.41 10.42
C GLN A 181 -15.49 9.93 10.20
N PRO A 182 -14.53 9.56 9.32
CA PRO A 182 -14.39 8.18 8.87
C PRO A 182 -14.03 7.24 10.02
N THR A 183 -14.82 6.18 10.20
CA THR A 183 -14.48 5.06 11.08
C THR A 183 -14.04 3.84 10.29
N ARG A 184 -13.56 2.80 10.99
CA ARG A 184 -13.16 1.55 10.36
C ARG A 184 -14.37 0.85 9.72
N GLU A 185 -15.52 0.94 10.36
CA GLU A 185 -16.79 0.36 9.93
C GLU A 185 -17.30 1.02 8.65
N GLN A 186 -17.05 2.32 8.48
CA GLN A 186 -17.45 3.11 7.31
C GLN A 186 -16.44 3.05 6.15
N GLN A 187 -15.34 2.31 6.27
CA GLN A 187 -14.26 2.31 5.27
C GLN A 187 -14.78 1.97 3.87
N VAL A 188 -15.65 0.95 3.75
CA VAL A 188 -16.23 0.52 2.48
C VAL A 188 -17.07 1.62 1.84
N GLU A 189 -17.76 2.44 2.64
CA GLU A 189 -18.64 3.51 2.18
C GLU A 189 -17.87 4.76 1.73
N LEU A 190 -16.76 5.07 2.42
CA LEU A 190 -16.06 6.34 2.30
C LEU A 190 -14.79 6.30 1.43
N GLU A 191 -14.17 5.14 1.23
CA GLU A 191 -13.00 5.05 0.37
C GLU A 191 -13.31 5.36 -1.09
N GLN A 192 -12.35 5.99 -1.76
CA GLN A 192 -12.52 6.53 -3.12
C GLN A 192 -11.18 6.44 -3.87
N PRO A 193 -11.20 6.27 -5.21
CA PRO A 193 -10.03 5.83 -5.97
C PRO A 193 -8.98 6.92 -6.21
N GLY A 194 -9.31 8.17 -5.96
CA GLY A 194 -8.38 9.30 -5.95
C GLY A 194 -7.58 9.44 -4.66
N CYS A 195 -7.95 8.76 -3.57
CA CYS A 195 -7.24 8.90 -2.30
C CYS A 195 -5.83 8.29 -2.40
N LEU A 196 -4.80 9.07 -2.09
CA LEU A 196 -3.42 8.59 -2.10
C LEU A 196 -3.25 7.36 -1.19
N HIS A 197 -3.79 7.40 0.04
CA HIS A 197 -3.67 6.28 0.96
C HIS A 197 -4.46 5.05 0.57
N ALA A 198 -5.66 5.21 -0.01
CA ALA A 198 -6.41 4.06 -0.52
C ALA A 198 -5.63 3.36 -1.67
N ASN A 199 -4.90 4.13 -2.47
CA ASN A 199 -4.03 3.60 -3.52
C ASN A 199 -2.75 2.96 -2.95
N MET A 200 -2.14 3.55 -1.92
CA MET A 200 -1.01 2.92 -1.21
C MET A 200 -1.42 1.61 -0.54
N ASP A 201 -2.63 1.56 0.01
CA ASP A 201 -3.17 0.39 0.70
C ASP A 201 -3.39 -0.83 -0.19
N LEU A 202 -3.36 -0.69 -1.52
CA LEU A 202 -3.29 -1.85 -2.41
C LEU A 202 -2.11 -2.76 -2.05
N TYR A 203 -0.98 -2.17 -1.61
CA TYR A 203 0.15 -2.93 -1.08
C TYR A 203 -0.23 -3.71 0.19
N LYS A 204 -0.89 -3.05 1.15
CA LYS A 204 -1.38 -3.68 2.39
C LYS A 204 -2.30 -4.86 2.09
N TRP A 205 -3.20 -4.72 1.11
CA TRP A 205 -4.15 -5.75 0.73
C TRP A 205 -3.48 -6.93 0.01
N ALA A 206 -2.60 -6.67 -0.95
CA ALA A 206 -1.80 -7.69 -1.60
C ALA A 206 -0.96 -8.49 -0.58
N ALA A 207 -0.27 -7.79 0.31
CA ALA A 207 0.52 -8.37 1.40
C ALA A 207 -0.32 -9.26 2.34
N LYS A 208 -1.55 -8.87 2.67
CA LYS A 208 -2.47 -9.69 3.50
C LYS A 208 -2.94 -10.95 2.79
N LEU A 209 -2.99 -10.94 1.46
CA LEU A 209 -3.39 -12.08 0.64
C LEU A 209 -2.21 -12.99 0.27
N ALA A 210 -0.96 -12.59 0.51
CA ALA A 210 0.19 -13.46 0.32
C ALA A 210 0.08 -14.74 1.18
N PRO A 211 0.50 -15.91 0.66
CA PRO A 211 1.15 -16.12 -0.64
C PRO A 211 0.18 -16.37 -1.82
N PHE A 212 -1.13 -16.16 -1.64
CA PHE A 212 -2.16 -16.60 -2.58
C PHE A 212 -2.35 -15.69 -3.81
N VAL A 213 -1.90 -14.43 -3.73
CA VAL A 213 -1.67 -13.56 -4.90
C VAL A 213 -0.24 -13.71 -5.41
N THR A 214 0.05 -13.30 -6.63
CA THR A 214 1.43 -13.34 -7.16
C THR A 214 2.34 -12.37 -6.40
N ALA A 215 3.61 -12.74 -6.25
CA ALA A 215 4.60 -11.86 -5.62
C ALA A 215 4.82 -10.58 -6.46
N GLU A 216 4.71 -10.68 -7.77
CA GLU A 216 4.80 -9.58 -8.73
C GLU A 216 3.70 -8.53 -8.50
N LEU A 217 2.44 -8.95 -8.33
CA LEU A 217 1.34 -8.01 -8.04
C LEU A 217 1.57 -7.27 -6.71
N THR A 218 2.13 -7.97 -5.72
CA THR A 218 2.51 -7.35 -4.44
C THR A 218 3.64 -6.34 -4.63
N ALA A 219 4.63 -6.64 -5.49
CA ALA A 219 5.72 -5.73 -5.83
C ALA A 219 5.24 -4.49 -6.58
N ASP A 220 4.34 -4.65 -7.56
CA ASP A 220 3.74 -3.53 -8.30
C ASP A 220 3.00 -2.58 -7.36
N CYS A 221 2.21 -3.13 -6.43
CA CYS A 221 1.51 -2.33 -5.42
C CYS A 221 2.49 -1.64 -4.46
N PHE A 222 3.56 -2.32 -4.06
CA PHE A 222 4.59 -1.75 -3.18
C PHE A 222 5.30 -0.57 -3.82
N GLU A 223 5.73 -0.69 -5.07
CA GLU A 223 6.43 0.38 -5.79
C GLU A 223 5.53 1.60 -5.98
N LEU A 224 4.25 1.37 -6.35
CA LEU A 224 3.27 2.45 -6.43
C LEU A 224 3.08 3.14 -5.07
N ALA A 225 2.98 2.37 -3.98
CA ALA A 225 2.87 2.91 -2.64
C ALA A 225 4.09 3.75 -2.24
N ALA A 226 5.29 3.35 -2.66
CA ALA A 226 6.53 4.10 -2.42
C ALA A 226 6.53 5.45 -3.12
N GLU A 227 6.12 5.49 -4.39
CA GLU A 227 6.01 6.74 -5.15
C GLU A 227 4.93 7.66 -4.59
N ILE A 228 3.77 7.10 -4.22
CA ILE A 228 2.69 7.90 -3.62
C ILE A 228 3.14 8.50 -2.28
N ARG A 229 3.86 7.75 -1.45
CA ARG A 229 4.34 8.26 -0.16
C ARG A 229 5.28 9.46 -0.32
N ILE A 230 6.03 9.53 -1.42
CA ILE A 230 6.86 10.71 -1.75
C ILE A 230 5.96 11.92 -1.95
N LEU A 231 4.91 11.84 -2.78
CA LEU A 231 3.96 12.93 -2.98
C LEU A 231 3.25 13.32 -1.69
N ASP A 232 2.76 12.32 -0.94
CA ASP A 232 2.06 12.50 0.34
C ASP A 232 2.89 13.34 1.32
N MET A 233 4.18 13.02 1.44
CA MET A 233 5.11 13.77 2.28
C MET A 233 5.48 15.14 1.70
N ARG A 234 5.72 15.25 0.39
CA ARG A 234 6.06 16.53 -0.27
C ARG A 234 4.94 17.56 -0.17
N ALA A 235 3.68 17.13 -0.13
CA ALA A 235 2.52 18.00 0.04
C ALA A 235 2.20 18.33 1.51
N GLY A 236 2.86 17.65 2.45
CA GLY A 236 2.67 17.85 3.88
C GLY A 236 3.31 19.14 4.42
N PRO A 237 3.18 19.37 5.74
CA PRO A 237 3.69 20.57 6.41
C PRO A 237 5.19 20.52 6.71
N TYR A 238 5.88 19.42 6.40
CA TYR A 238 7.26 19.17 6.79
C TYR A 238 8.27 19.70 5.77
N ASP A 239 9.41 20.18 6.24
CA ASP A 239 10.58 20.44 5.39
C ASP A 239 11.38 19.15 5.17
N LEU A 240 11.54 18.78 3.89
CA LEU A 240 12.21 17.56 3.44
C LEU A 240 13.48 17.87 2.63
N SER A 241 13.94 19.13 2.62
CA SER A 241 15.10 19.58 1.85
C SER A 241 16.38 18.82 2.22
N ALA A 242 16.58 18.52 3.52
CA ALA A 242 17.69 17.70 4.01
C ALA A 242 17.71 16.26 3.45
N TYR A 243 16.59 15.79 2.90
CA TYR A 243 16.44 14.49 2.25
C TYR A 243 16.38 14.58 0.71
N GLY A 244 16.57 15.78 0.14
CA GLY A 244 16.60 16.01 -1.30
C GLY A 244 15.21 16.16 -1.96
N TYR A 245 14.15 16.37 -1.19
CA TYR A 245 12.80 16.54 -1.73
C TYR A 245 12.33 17.99 -1.67
N SER A 246 11.85 18.50 -2.80
CA SER A 246 11.17 19.80 -2.87
C SER A 246 9.69 19.66 -2.52
N ALA A 247 9.17 20.60 -1.74
CA ALA A 247 7.77 20.64 -1.35
C ALA A 247 6.83 20.84 -2.57
N VAL A 248 5.61 20.33 -2.46
CA VAL A 248 4.46 20.71 -3.29
C VAL A 248 3.65 21.72 -2.48
N PRO A 249 3.73 23.04 -2.79
CA PRO A 249 3.21 24.08 -1.90
C PRO A 249 1.69 24.25 -2.04
N ILE A 250 0.92 23.36 -1.40
CA ILE A 250 -0.56 23.34 -1.44
C ILE A 250 -1.24 24.58 -0.83
N GLU A 251 -0.50 25.47 -0.18
CA GLU A 251 -0.94 26.81 0.21
C GLU A 251 -1.18 27.71 -1.00
N THR A 252 -0.52 27.45 -2.13
CA THR A 252 -0.68 28.17 -3.40
C THR A 252 -1.71 27.49 -4.30
N THR A 253 -2.29 28.25 -5.24
CA THR A 253 -3.24 27.69 -6.22
C THR A 253 -2.53 26.76 -7.20
N GLU A 254 -1.32 27.12 -7.60
CA GLU A 254 -0.45 26.39 -8.50
C GLU A 254 -0.04 25.04 -7.88
N GLY A 255 0.34 25.04 -6.59
CA GLY A 255 0.69 23.82 -5.87
C GLY A 255 -0.51 22.88 -5.71
N ARG A 256 -1.72 23.39 -5.47
CA ARG A 256 -2.95 22.57 -5.45
C ARG A 256 -3.26 21.98 -6.83
N ALA A 257 -3.07 22.75 -7.90
CA ALA A 257 -3.26 22.25 -9.26
C ALA A 257 -2.24 21.15 -9.61
N HIS A 258 -0.96 21.34 -9.24
CA HIS A 258 0.08 20.33 -9.39
C HIS A 258 -0.25 19.05 -8.61
N TYR A 259 -0.62 19.18 -7.34
CA TYR A 259 -1.03 18.05 -6.50
C TYR A 259 -2.20 17.28 -7.12
N ALA A 260 -3.25 17.97 -7.57
CA ALA A 260 -4.42 17.33 -8.17
C ALA A 260 -4.06 16.56 -9.45
N ALA A 261 -3.15 17.09 -10.27
CA ALA A 261 -2.67 16.43 -11.47
C ALA A 261 -1.88 15.15 -11.14
N GLU A 262 -0.97 15.18 -10.17
CA GLU A 262 -0.22 14.00 -9.72
C GLU A 262 -1.15 12.98 -9.05
N GLN A 263 -2.09 13.43 -8.21
CA GLN A 263 -3.12 12.58 -7.59
C GLN A 263 -3.96 11.84 -8.65
N ALA A 264 -4.36 12.53 -9.72
CA ALA A 264 -5.07 11.92 -10.83
C ALA A 264 -4.21 10.88 -11.58
N ALA A 265 -2.92 11.16 -11.75
CA ALA A 265 -1.99 10.22 -12.37
C ALA A 265 -1.82 8.94 -11.53
N PHE A 266 -1.69 9.06 -10.21
CA PHE A 266 -1.64 7.92 -9.31
C PHE A 266 -2.95 7.13 -9.30
N ALA A 267 -4.11 7.80 -9.32
CA ALA A 267 -5.40 7.13 -9.41
C ALA A 267 -5.51 6.27 -10.69
N ARG A 268 -5.05 6.79 -11.84
CA ARG A 268 -5.01 6.04 -13.12
C ARG A 268 -4.08 4.83 -13.05
N ARG A 269 -2.90 4.98 -12.43
CA ARG A 269 -1.93 3.88 -12.26
C ARG A 269 -2.39 2.82 -11.25
N ALA A 270 -3.14 3.23 -10.23
CA ALA A 270 -3.71 2.33 -9.22
C ALA A 270 -4.88 1.52 -9.75
N ALA A 271 -5.62 2.02 -10.75
CA ALA A 271 -6.79 1.36 -11.32
C ALA A 271 -6.53 -0.08 -11.80
N PRO A 272 -5.54 -0.37 -12.66
CA PRO A 272 -5.26 -1.74 -13.09
C PRO A 272 -4.80 -2.64 -11.93
N LEU A 273 -4.03 -2.13 -10.96
CA LEU A 273 -3.62 -2.90 -9.79
C LEU A 273 -4.80 -3.27 -8.89
N ARG A 274 -5.76 -2.34 -8.73
CA ARG A 274 -7.01 -2.59 -8.03
C ARG A 274 -7.84 -3.66 -8.74
N SER A 275 -7.98 -3.58 -10.06
CA SER A 275 -8.69 -4.60 -10.86
C SER A 275 -8.07 -5.97 -10.66
N ALA A 276 -6.74 -6.07 -10.79
CA ALA A 276 -6.02 -7.32 -10.59
C ALA A 276 -6.20 -7.92 -9.18
N LEU A 277 -6.26 -7.07 -8.14
CA LEU A 277 -6.56 -7.53 -6.77
C LEU A 277 -8.02 -7.95 -6.58
N ILE A 278 -8.98 -7.30 -7.24
CA ILE A 278 -10.39 -7.69 -7.24
C ILE A 278 -10.52 -9.08 -7.90
N GLU A 279 -9.99 -9.25 -9.10
CA GLU A 279 -10.01 -10.52 -9.85
C GLU A 279 -9.29 -11.65 -9.09
N ALA A 280 -8.18 -11.33 -8.43
CA ALA A 280 -7.50 -12.28 -7.56
C ALA A 280 -8.36 -12.67 -6.36
N CYS A 281 -9.03 -11.72 -5.69
CA CYS A 281 -9.95 -12.05 -4.61
C CYS A 281 -11.12 -12.93 -5.09
N GLU A 282 -11.72 -12.63 -6.24
CA GLU A 282 -12.79 -13.44 -6.84
C GLU A 282 -12.32 -14.87 -7.08
N SER A 283 -11.16 -15.00 -7.72
CA SER A 283 -10.52 -16.30 -7.95
C SER A 283 -10.31 -17.06 -6.65
N LEU A 284 -9.85 -16.39 -5.58
CA LEU A 284 -9.65 -16.98 -4.26
C LEU A 284 -10.96 -17.37 -3.56
N LEU A 285 -12.03 -16.59 -3.73
CA LEU A 285 -13.36 -16.92 -3.22
C LEU A 285 -13.99 -18.10 -3.97
N HIS A 286 -13.51 -18.45 -5.15
CA HIS A 286 -13.86 -19.69 -5.85
C HIS A 286 -12.77 -20.76 -5.77
N TRP A 287 -11.63 -20.45 -5.16
CA TRP A 287 -10.53 -21.38 -4.99
C TRP A 287 -10.89 -22.39 -3.91
N SER A 288 -11.43 -23.51 -4.35
CA SER A 288 -11.65 -24.70 -3.56
C SER A 288 -10.63 -25.76 -3.96
N SER A 289 -10.45 -26.74 -3.08
CA SER A 289 -9.93 -28.03 -3.48
C SER A 289 -10.88 -28.59 -4.55
N ALA A 290 -10.59 -28.34 -5.82
CA ALA A 290 -11.01 -29.26 -6.85
C ALA A 290 -10.49 -30.62 -6.39
N GLN A 291 -11.41 -31.52 -6.03
CA GLN A 291 -11.10 -32.91 -5.77
C GLN A 291 -10.32 -33.46 -6.98
N PRO A 292 -9.35 -34.35 -6.73
CA PRO A 292 -8.29 -34.71 -7.67
C PRO A 292 -8.79 -35.10 -9.05
#